data_AF-A0A453M8H1-F1
#
_entry.id   AF-A0A453M8H1-F1
#
_cell.length_a   1.000
_cell.length_b   1.000
_cell.length_c   1.000
_cell.angle_alpha   90.00
_cell.angle_beta   90.00
_cell.angle_gamma   90.00
#
_symmetry.space_group_name_H-M   'P 1'
#
loop_
_entity.id
_entity.type
_entity.pdbx_description
1 polymer ?
#
loop_
_entity_poly.entity_id
_entity_poly.type
_entity_poly.pdbx_seq_one_letter_code
_entity_poly.pdbx_strand_id
1 'polypeptide(L)'
;MNRRDWLSLVAVHSDSWLLSVAFFFGAPLTANERKRLFSMINDLPNVYESMVDRKHRDRSGVDSSGKSRHSSKPKSRAVAREEDEDEDEEEHSETFCGSCTGIYNASEFWIGCDMCERWFHGKCVRITPAKADHIKHYKCPECSSSKKMRQ
;
A
#
# COMPACT_ATOMS: atom_id res chain seq x y z
N MET A 1 -20.76 -21.22 -21.59
CA MET A 1 -20.08 -20.19 -20.76
C MET A 1 -18.77 -19.86 -21.43
N ASN A 2 -18.42 -18.57 -21.57
CA ASN A 2 -17.15 -18.14 -22.13
C ASN A 2 -16.02 -18.37 -21.11
N ARG A 3 -14.77 -18.43 -21.57
CA ARG A 3 -13.59 -18.56 -20.67
C ARG A 3 -13.50 -17.38 -19.68
N ARG A 4 -13.92 -16.18 -20.09
CA ARG A 4 -13.98 -15.02 -19.17
C ARG A 4 -15.04 -15.22 -18.08
N ASP A 5 -16.30 -15.46 -18.44
CA ASP A 5 -17.38 -15.64 -17.46
C ASP A 5 -17.09 -16.80 -16.48
N TRP A 6 -16.49 -17.89 -16.97
CA TRP A 6 -16.05 -18.99 -16.11
C TRP A 6 -14.93 -18.58 -15.14
N LEU A 7 -13.90 -17.87 -15.61
CA LEU A 7 -12.82 -17.36 -14.75
C LEU A 7 -13.36 -16.35 -13.72
N SER A 8 -14.27 -15.46 -14.12
CA SER A 8 -14.94 -14.52 -13.22
C SER A 8 -15.77 -15.22 -12.14
N LEU A 9 -16.48 -16.31 -12.50
CA LEU A 9 -17.22 -17.14 -11.55
C LEU A 9 -16.28 -17.84 -10.55
N VAL A 10 -15.16 -18.40 -11.02
CA VAL A 10 -14.12 -19.01 -10.17
C VAL A 10 -13.48 -17.96 -9.24
N ALA A 11 -13.23 -16.75 -9.71
CA ALA A 11 -12.68 -15.66 -8.91
C ALA A 11 -13.62 -15.28 -7.76
N VAL A 12 -14.89 -14.96 -8.03
CA VAL A 12 -15.87 -14.59 -6.99
C VAL A 12 -16.08 -15.71 -5.95
N HIS A 13 -16.03 -16.98 -6.35
CA HIS A 13 -16.04 -18.10 -5.41
C HIS A 13 -14.76 -18.22 -4.59
N SER A 14 -13.60 -17.89 -5.18
CA SER A 14 -12.31 -17.86 -4.50
C SER A 14 -12.25 -16.73 -3.47
N ASP A 15 -12.72 -15.52 -3.81
CA ASP A 15 -12.85 -14.38 -2.90
C ASP A 15 -13.74 -14.72 -1.69
N SER A 16 -14.89 -15.35 -1.95
CA SER A 16 -15.81 -15.85 -0.92
C SER A 16 -15.18 -16.91 -0.01
N TRP A 17 -14.34 -17.79 -0.58
CA TRP A 17 -13.64 -18.83 0.16
C TRP A 17 -12.49 -18.25 1.01
N LEU A 18 -11.69 -17.34 0.46
CA LEU A 18 -10.61 -16.65 1.18
C LEU A 18 -11.14 -15.89 2.39
N LEU A 19 -12.26 -15.15 2.24
CA LEU A 19 -12.91 -14.46 3.35
C LEU A 19 -13.41 -15.45 4.42
N SER A 20 -13.97 -16.60 4.01
CA SER A 20 -14.40 -17.67 4.93
C SER A 20 -13.22 -18.28 5.69
N VAL A 21 -12.11 -18.58 5.02
CA VAL A 21 -10.88 -19.11 5.65
C VAL A 21 -10.26 -18.09 6.62
N ALA A 22 -10.18 -16.81 6.24
CA ALA A 22 -9.67 -15.76 7.10
C ALA A 22 -10.51 -15.61 8.39
N PHE A 23 -11.84 -15.69 8.29
CA PHE A 23 -12.73 -15.60 9.45
C PHE A 23 -12.85 -16.91 10.25
N PHE A 24 -12.54 -18.07 9.65
CA PHE A 24 -12.39 -19.34 10.36
C PHE A 24 -11.19 -19.30 11.31
N PHE A 25 -10.00 -18.92 10.81
CA PHE A 25 -8.84 -18.69 11.68
C PHE A 25 -9.02 -17.48 12.60
N GLY A 26 -9.77 -16.47 12.14
CA GLY A 26 -10.17 -15.30 12.92
C GLY A 26 -11.27 -15.55 13.96
N ALA A 27 -11.74 -16.78 14.17
CA ALA A 27 -12.82 -17.08 15.11
C ALA A 27 -12.55 -16.65 16.58
N PRO A 28 -11.33 -16.75 17.14
CA PRO A 28 -11.03 -16.28 18.50
C PRO A 28 -10.97 -14.75 18.64
N LEU A 29 -10.85 -14.01 17.53
CA LEU A 29 -10.66 -12.55 17.54
C LEU A 29 -11.90 -11.82 18.08
N THR A 30 -11.70 -10.73 18.82
CA THR A 30 -12.80 -9.86 19.27
C THR A 30 -13.50 -9.16 18.10
N ALA A 31 -14.68 -8.59 18.37
CA ALA A 31 -15.44 -7.84 17.36
C ALA A 31 -14.67 -6.65 16.73
N ASN A 32 -13.68 -6.08 17.43
CA ASN A 32 -12.84 -5.00 16.90
C ASN A 32 -11.68 -5.53 16.07
N GLU A 33 -11.06 -6.64 16.47
CA GLU A 33 -10.00 -7.30 15.70
C GLU A 33 -10.55 -7.91 14.40
N ARG A 34 -11.77 -8.48 14.42
CA ARG A 34 -12.47 -8.92 13.20
C ARG A 34 -12.79 -7.77 12.24
N LYS A 35 -13.07 -6.55 12.76
CA LYS A 35 -13.20 -5.34 11.93
C LYS A 35 -11.85 -4.90 11.34
N ARG A 36 -10.75 -4.97 12.12
CA ARG A 36 -9.39 -4.69 11.61
C ARG A 36 -9.00 -5.67 10.50
N LEU A 37 -9.24 -6.96 10.71
CA LEU A 37 -9.03 -8.01 9.72
C LEU A 37 -9.85 -7.74 8.45
N PHE A 38 -11.13 -7.39 8.60
CA PHE A 38 -11.98 -7.03 7.45
C PHE A 38 -11.45 -5.82 6.69
N SER A 39 -11.00 -4.75 7.37
CA SER A 39 -10.35 -3.61 6.70
C SER A 39 -9.16 -4.09 5.86
N MET A 40 -8.19 -4.76 6.50
CA MET A 40 -6.96 -5.21 5.86
C MET A 40 -7.17 -6.16 4.68
N ILE A 41 -8.33 -6.83 4.59
CA ILE A 41 -8.72 -7.68 3.44
C ILE A 41 -9.31 -6.83 2.30
N ASN A 42 -10.10 -5.79 2.60
CA ASN A 42 -10.70 -4.90 1.60
C ASN A 42 -9.79 -3.72 1.19
N ASP A 43 -8.69 -3.49 1.92
CA ASP A 43 -7.63 -2.55 1.55
C ASP A 43 -6.79 -3.09 0.34
N LEU A 44 -7.08 -4.31 -0.13
CA LEU A 44 -6.51 -4.97 -1.31
C LEU A 44 -7.60 -5.23 -2.37
N PRO A 45 -7.27 -5.19 -3.69
CA PRO A 45 -8.20 -5.61 -4.74
C PRO A 45 -8.46 -7.11 -4.64
N ASN A 46 -9.73 -7.52 -4.83
CA ASN A 46 -10.08 -8.94 -4.81
C ASN A 46 -9.62 -9.67 -6.09
N VAL A 47 -9.71 -11.00 -6.11
CA VAL A 47 -9.26 -11.83 -7.24
C VAL A 47 -10.08 -11.50 -8.49
N TYR A 48 -11.38 -11.23 -8.36
CA TYR A 48 -12.22 -10.82 -9.48
C TYR A 48 -11.79 -9.47 -10.08
N GLU A 49 -11.59 -8.42 -9.28
CA GLU A 49 -11.09 -7.10 -9.71
C GLU A 49 -9.72 -7.21 -10.39
N SER A 50 -8.79 -7.94 -9.77
CA SER A 50 -7.44 -8.24 -10.28
C SER A 50 -7.42 -8.94 -11.65
N MET A 51 -8.55 -9.52 -12.08
CA MET A 51 -8.75 -10.12 -13.40
C MET A 51 -9.51 -9.23 -14.39
N VAL A 52 -10.29 -8.26 -13.91
CA VAL A 52 -11.06 -7.30 -14.74
C VAL A 52 -10.19 -6.11 -15.16
N ASP A 53 -9.42 -5.53 -14.24
CA ASP A 53 -8.71 -4.25 -14.45
C ASP A 53 -7.47 -4.35 -15.36
N ARG A 54 -7.01 -5.57 -15.64
CA ARG A 54 -6.00 -5.87 -16.68
C ARG A 54 -6.36 -5.39 -18.09
N LYS A 55 -7.58 -4.87 -18.29
CA LYS A 55 -8.11 -4.40 -19.58
C LYS A 55 -7.64 -3.00 -20.00
N HIS A 56 -7.12 -2.16 -19.08
CA HIS A 56 -6.81 -0.75 -19.39
C HIS A 56 -5.33 -0.46 -19.76
N ARG A 57 -4.37 -1.26 -19.29
CA ARG A 57 -2.91 -1.01 -19.48
C ARG A 57 -2.39 -1.34 -20.89
N ASP A 58 -3.12 -2.14 -21.66
CA ASP A 58 -2.62 -2.82 -22.88
C ASP A 58 -3.05 -2.17 -24.22
N ARG A 59 -3.56 -0.92 -24.22
CA ARG A 59 -4.32 -0.38 -25.38
C ARG A 59 -4.09 1.08 -25.79
N SER A 60 -3.05 1.75 -25.29
CA SER A 60 -2.73 3.14 -25.66
C SER A 60 -1.22 3.30 -25.86
N GLY A 61 -0.73 3.57 -27.07
CA GLY A 61 0.71 3.80 -27.27
C GLY A 61 1.29 3.86 -28.69
N VAL A 62 0.53 3.56 -29.76
CA VAL A 62 1.07 3.61 -31.13
C VAL A 62 0.13 4.36 -32.07
N ASP A 63 0.51 5.58 -32.46
CA ASP A 63 0.70 5.91 -33.88
C ASP A 63 1.53 7.19 -34.04
N SER A 64 2.34 7.30 -35.11
CA SER A 64 3.31 8.38 -35.30
C SER A 64 3.05 9.24 -36.54
N SER A 65 3.03 10.56 -36.39
CA SER A 65 3.11 11.50 -37.52
C SER A 65 3.57 12.91 -37.11
N GLY A 66 4.88 13.16 -37.20
CA GLY A 66 5.50 14.49 -37.10
C GLY A 66 6.68 14.59 -38.08
N LYS A 67 6.75 15.66 -38.88
CA LYS A 67 7.59 15.68 -40.10
C LYS A 67 8.51 16.89 -40.22
N SER A 68 9.80 16.59 -40.43
CA SER A 68 10.82 17.37 -41.16
C SER A 68 11.45 18.66 -40.60
N ARG A 69 12.81 18.61 -40.52
CA ARG A 69 13.83 19.68 -40.76
C ARG A 69 14.05 20.72 -39.63
N HIS A 70 15.24 21.33 -39.45
CA HIS A 70 16.47 21.37 -40.28
C HIS A 70 17.79 21.37 -39.44
N SER A 71 18.95 21.29 -40.10
CA SER A 71 20.37 21.28 -39.61
C SER A 71 20.73 22.29 -38.49
N SER A 72 21.75 22.07 -37.63
CA SER A 72 23.18 21.87 -38.01
C SER A 72 24.09 21.21 -36.95
N LYS A 73 25.33 20.84 -37.37
CA LYS A 73 26.41 20.12 -36.64
C LYS A 73 27.76 20.88 -36.82
N PRO A 74 28.91 20.47 -36.22
CA PRO A 74 29.20 19.61 -35.05
C PRO A 74 29.99 20.46 -33.98
N LYS A 75 30.81 20.02 -33.00
CA LYS A 75 31.46 18.75 -32.53
C LYS A 75 31.38 18.75 -30.96
N SER A 76 32.14 18.03 -30.10
CA SER A 76 33.25 17.05 -30.20
C SER A 76 33.37 16.20 -28.90
N ARG A 77 33.71 14.90 -29.03
CA ARG A 77 34.14 13.95 -27.95
C ARG A 77 33.06 13.62 -26.88
N ALA A 78 32.92 12.39 -26.39
CA ALA A 78 33.51 11.09 -26.77
C ALA A 78 32.67 9.89 -26.26
N VAL A 79 32.98 8.69 -26.78
CA VAL A 79 32.60 7.33 -26.32
C VAL A 79 31.11 6.93 -26.40
N ALA A 80 30.89 5.63 -26.61
CA ALA A 80 29.66 4.82 -26.49
C ALA A 80 30.14 3.38 -26.14
N ARG A 81 29.42 2.45 -25.50
CA ARG A 81 27.98 2.19 -25.26
C ARG A 81 27.77 1.71 -23.81
N GLU A 82 26.63 1.94 -23.15
CA GLU A 82 25.39 1.12 -23.12
C GLU A 82 25.62 -0.36 -22.74
N GLU A 83 25.31 -0.70 -21.48
CA GLU A 83 24.86 -2.01 -20.97
C GLU A 83 23.77 -1.73 -19.89
N ASP A 84 22.93 -2.72 -19.62
CA ASP A 84 21.63 -2.76 -18.89
C ASP A 84 21.60 -2.05 -17.51
N GLU A 85 20.51 -1.40 -17.06
CA GLU A 85 19.15 -1.92 -16.73
C GLU A 85 19.14 -2.90 -15.53
N ASP A 86 18.93 -2.35 -14.32
CA ASP A 86 18.42 -3.04 -13.12
C ASP A 86 17.81 -1.95 -12.18
N GLU A 87 16.61 -1.44 -12.52
CA GLU A 87 15.81 -0.60 -11.61
C GLU A 87 15.03 -1.51 -10.65
N ASP A 88 15.69 -1.96 -9.58
CA ASP A 88 15.04 -2.52 -8.39
C ASP A 88 14.22 -1.41 -7.69
N GLU A 89 13.07 -1.04 -8.25
CA GLU A 89 12.02 -0.32 -7.52
C GLU A 89 11.47 -1.25 -6.42
N GLU A 90 12.15 -1.26 -5.27
CA GLU A 90 11.72 -2.01 -4.08
C GLU A 90 10.22 -1.79 -3.81
N GLU A 91 9.52 -2.88 -3.47
CA GLU A 91 8.10 -2.88 -3.08
C GLU A 91 7.92 -2.19 -1.72
N HIS A 92 8.14 -0.87 -1.69
CA HIS A 92 8.11 -0.01 -0.53
C HIS A 92 6.70 0.07 0.04
N SER A 93 6.35 -0.90 0.90
CA SER A 93 5.09 -0.94 1.64
C SER A 93 4.78 0.41 2.29
N GLU A 94 3.82 1.14 1.72
CA GLU A 94 3.51 2.51 2.10
C GLU A 94 3.12 2.59 3.58
N THR A 95 3.92 3.28 4.38
CA THR A 95 3.67 3.35 5.84
C THR A 95 2.58 4.38 6.14
N PHE A 96 1.34 3.91 6.30
CA PHE A 96 0.18 4.77 6.57
C PHE A 96 0.07 5.23 8.04
N CYS A 97 -0.34 6.48 8.23
CA CYS A 97 -0.70 7.00 9.55
C CYS A 97 -1.98 6.34 10.07
N GLY A 98 -1.86 5.56 11.15
CA GLY A 98 -2.97 4.84 11.80
C GLY A 98 -4.09 5.69 12.44
N SER A 99 -4.14 7.00 12.15
CA SER A 99 -5.18 7.93 12.59
C SER A 99 -5.78 8.79 11.47
N CYS A 100 -5.15 8.86 10.30
CA CYS A 100 -5.65 9.70 9.18
C CYS A 100 -5.32 9.16 7.78
N THR A 101 -4.82 7.92 7.69
CA THR A 101 -4.48 7.18 6.45
C THR A 101 -3.62 7.93 5.44
N GLY A 102 -2.88 8.96 5.88
CA GLY A 102 -1.86 9.63 5.05
C GLY A 102 -0.59 8.79 4.96
N ILE A 103 0.02 8.76 3.78
CA ILE A 103 1.26 8.05 3.46
C ILE A 103 2.46 8.69 4.19
N TYR A 104 3.49 7.89 4.47
CA TYR A 104 4.75 8.36 5.04
C TYR A 104 5.39 9.50 4.25
N ASN A 105 5.90 10.49 4.98
CA ASN A 105 6.65 11.61 4.44
C ASN A 105 7.74 12.01 5.45
N ALA A 106 9.00 11.97 4.99
CA ALA A 106 10.18 12.30 5.79
C ALA A 106 10.27 13.78 6.24
N SER A 107 9.48 14.69 5.65
CA SER A 107 9.42 16.09 6.10
C SER A 107 8.46 16.34 7.26
N GLU A 108 7.71 15.32 7.72
CA GLU A 108 6.84 15.40 8.88
C GLU A 108 7.37 14.60 10.07
N PHE A 109 6.95 14.96 11.29
CA PHE A 109 7.28 14.21 12.49
C PHE A 109 6.34 13.01 12.69
N TRP A 110 6.91 11.82 12.84
CA TRP A 110 6.21 10.55 13.05
C TRP A 110 6.62 9.85 14.35
N ILE A 111 5.72 9.06 14.93
CA ILE A 111 5.94 8.25 16.13
C ILE A 111 5.26 6.88 16.04
N GLY A 112 5.97 5.81 16.42
CA GLY A 112 5.48 4.44 16.48
C GLY A 112 4.96 4.04 17.87
N CYS A 113 3.93 3.20 17.94
CA CYS A 113 3.28 2.78 19.19
C CYS A 113 3.71 1.39 19.69
N ASP A 114 4.33 1.30 20.87
CA ASP A 114 4.82 0.03 21.47
C ASP A 114 3.72 -1.02 21.79
N MET A 115 2.44 -0.68 21.61
CA MET A 115 1.31 -1.55 21.92
C MET A 115 0.58 -2.12 20.69
N CYS A 116 0.83 -1.57 19.50
CA CYS A 116 0.15 -2.00 18.27
C CYS A 116 0.97 -1.81 16.99
N GLU A 117 2.23 -1.37 17.11
CA GLU A 117 3.27 -1.26 16.08
C GLU A 117 2.91 -0.33 14.90
N ARG A 118 1.75 0.34 14.97
CA ARG A 118 1.31 1.38 14.03
C ARG A 118 2.13 2.66 14.20
N TRP A 119 2.36 3.31 13.07
CA TRP A 119 2.97 4.64 12.95
C TRP A 119 1.91 5.74 12.84
N PHE A 120 2.24 6.93 13.35
CA PHE A 120 1.34 8.08 13.37
C PHE A 120 2.10 9.39 13.14
N HIS A 121 1.55 10.33 12.36
CA HIS A 121 2.01 11.72 12.41
C HIS A 121 1.81 12.27 13.83
N GLY A 122 2.81 12.93 14.42
CA GLY A 122 2.70 13.52 15.75
C GLY A 122 1.55 14.53 15.89
N LYS A 123 1.23 15.26 14.81
CA LYS A 123 0.06 16.16 14.73
C LYS A 123 -1.27 15.44 14.97
N CYS A 124 -1.45 14.23 14.44
CA CYS A 124 -2.68 13.45 14.57
C CYS A 124 -2.88 12.94 16.01
N VAL A 125 -1.78 12.58 16.69
CA VAL A 125 -1.80 12.03 18.05
C VAL A 125 -1.40 13.02 19.16
N ARG A 126 -1.25 14.31 18.82
CA ARG A 126 -0.89 15.42 19.73
C ARG A 126 0.42 15.20 20.51
N ILE A 127 1.44 14.73 19.80
CA ILE A 127 2.83 14.61 20.26
C ILE A 127 3.72 15.50 19.37
N THR A 128 4.61 16.27 20.01
CA THR A 128 5.67 17.05 19.36
C THR A 128 7.02 16.33 19.51
N PRO A 129 8.04 16.61 18.67
CA PRO A 129 9.37 16.00 18.81
C PRO A 129 9.95 16.14 20.21
N ALA A 130 10.00 17.37 20.75
CA ALA A 130 10.48 17.68 22.11
C ALA A 130 9.73 16.93 23.24
N LYS A 131 8.50 16.47 22.99
CA LYS A 131 7.75 15.62 23.92
C LYS A 131 8.08 14.13 23.72
N ALA A 132 8.35 13.70 22.50
CA ALA A 132 8.76 12.32 22.18
C ALA A 132 10.15 11.99 22.75
N ASP A 133 11.09 12.94 22.75
CA ASP A 133 12.44 12.79 23.35
C ASP A 133 12.41 12.31 24.82
N HIS A 134 11.30 12.57 25.52
CA HIS A 134 11.08 12.25 26.93
C HIS A 134 10.18 11.01 27.15
N ILE A 135 9.69 10.38 26.07
CA ILE A 135 8.79 9.21 26.12
C ILE A 135 9.60 7.93 25.88
N LYS A 136 9.81 7.14 26.95
CA LYS A 136 10.48 5.83 26.85
C LYS A 136 9.63 4.75 26.18
N HIS A 137 8.31 4.83 26.35
CA HIS A 137 7.32 3.95 25.72
C HIS A 137 6.08 4.76 25.35
N TYR A 138 5.77 4.83 24.06
CA TYR A 138 4.64 5.54 23.50
C TYR A 138 3.40 4.63 23.34
N LYS A 139 2.24 5.16 23.70
CA LYS A 139 0.94 4.52 23.47
C LYS A 139 0.03 5.49 22.72
N CYS A 140 -0.47 5.06 21.56
CA CYS A 140 -1.43 5.84 20.78
C CYS A 140 -2.77 6.00 21.55
N PRO A 141 -3.64 6.95 21.15
CA PRO A 141 -4.90 7.20 21.85
C PRO A 141 -5.81 5.97 21.98
N GLU A 142 -5.80 5.08 20.99
CA GLU A 142 -6.52 3.79 21.03
C GLU A 142 -5.98 2.89 22.15
N CYS A 143 -4.67 2.62 22.14
CA CYS A 143 -4.01 1.75 23.13
C CYS A 143 -3.96 2.37 24.54
N SER A 144 -4.01 3.70 24.65
CA SER A 144 -4.04 4.40 25.95
C SER A 144 -5.45 4.45 26.57
N SER A 145 -6.52 4.36 25.78
CA SER A 145 -7.90 4.30 26.28
C SER A 145 -8.36 2.86 26.55
N SER A 146 -7.77 1.88 25.88
CA SER A 146 -8.02 0.44 26.03
C SER A 146 -7.51 -0.13 27.37
N LYS A 147 -8.20 0.17 28.48
CA LYS A 147 -7.88 -0.32 29.85
C LYS A 147 -7.99 -1.85 30.07
N LYS A 148 -8.21 -2.67 29.03
CA LYS A 148 -8.38 -4.14 29.16
C LYS A 148 -7.71 -4.92 28.02
N MET A 149 -6.42 -5.25 28.20
CA MET A 149 -5.85 -6.52 27.75
C MET A 149 -4.53 -6.82 28.50
N ARG A 150 -4.64 -7.27 29.77
CA ARG A 150 -3.55 -7.89 30.56
C ARG A 150 -4.12 -8.83 31.62
N GLN A 151 -4.67 -9.96 31.17
CA GLN A 151 -4.71 -11.25 31.86
C GLN A 151 -4.47 -12.32 30.81
#